data_AF-A0AAW4VRC0-F1
#
_entry.id   AF-A0AAW4VRC0-F1
#
_cell.length_a   1.000
_cell.length_b   1.000
_cell.length_c   1.000
_cell.angle_alpha   90.00
_cell.angle_beta   90.00
_cell.angle_gamma   90.00
#
_symmetry.space_group_name_H-M   'P 1'
#
loop_
_entity.id
_entity.type
_entity.pdbx_description
1 polymer ?
#
loop_
_entity_poly.entity_id
_entity_poly.type
_entity_poly.pdbx_seq_one_letter_code
_entity_poly.pdbx_strand_id
1 'polypeptide(L)' 'MVLSLTGCGGNGKEDASTYTYSSELDIKNLDSSDVDDQCSIRTIHAVIDGLMKTDKKGNITYGIAKSEEVSDDGLIN' A
#
# COMPACT_ATOMS: atom_id res chain seq x y z
N MET A 1 -20.24 -20.06 -5.39
CA MET A 1 -21.19 -19.46 -4.44
C MET A 1 -20.76 -18.03 -4.20
N VAL A 2 -21.52 -17.05 -4.68
CA VAL A 2 -21.30 -15.62 -4.39
C VAL A 2 -22.02 -15.32 -3.08
N LEU A 3 -21.29 -14.97 -2.03
CA LEU A 3 -21.87 -14.39 -0.81
C LEU A 3 -21.96 -12.88 -1.04
N SER A 4 -23.06 -12.41 -1.62
CA SER A 4 -23.44 -11.01 -1.56
C SER A 4 -24.06 -10.72 -0.19
N LEU A 5 -23.27 -10.14 0.71
CA LEU A 5 -23.74 -9.63 2.00
C LEU A 5 -24.60 -8.38 1.74
N THR A 6 -25.90 -8.58 1.49
CA THR A 6 -26.87 -7.48 1.48
C THR A 6 -27.04 -6.98 2.91
N GLY A 7 -26.32 -5.90 3.24
CA GLY A 7 -26.59 -5.10 4.43
C GLY A 7 -27.90 -4.35 4.25
N CYS A 8 -28.94 -4.76 4.98
CA CYS A 8 -30.18 -4.00 5.10
C CYS A 8 -29.91 -2.79 6.02
N GLY A 9 -29.54 -1.65 5.44
CA GLY A 9 -29.32 -0.38 6.12
C GLY A 9 -29.74 0.76 5.20
N GLY A 10 -30.82 1.46 5.56
CA GLY A 10 -31.60 2.32 4.67
C GLY A 10 -30.92 3.59 4.15
N ASN A 11 -31.46 4.10 3.05
CA ASN A 11 -31.47 5.48 2.52
C ASN A 11 -30.40 6.48 3.02
N GLY A 12 -29.13 6.11 3.01
CA GLY A 12 -27.98 7.01 3.10
C GLY A 12 -27.11 6.82 1.87
N LYS A 13 -26.45 7.89 1.40
CA LYS A 13 -25.44 7.77 0.34
C LYS A 13 -24.45 6.69 0.80
N GLU A 14 -24.36 5.62 0.03
CA GLU A 14 -23.41 4.54 0.25
C GLU A 14 -21.99 5.12 0.34
N ASP A 15 -21.39 5.05 1.54
CA ASP A 15 -19.99 5.39 1.76
C ASP A 15 -19.12 4.31 1.08
N ALA A 16 -18.98 4.42 -0.24
CA ALA A 16 -18.20 3.53 -1.10
C ALA A 16 -16.68 3.65 -0.90
N SER A 17 -16.24 4.32 0.16
CA SER A 17 -14.83 4.51 0.53
C SER A 17 -14.26 3.36 1.37
N THR A 18 -15.11 2.45 1.86
CA THR A 18 -14.68 1.27 2.61
C THR A 18 -14.35 0.13 1.67
N TYR A 19 -13.13 -0.40 1.78
CA TYR A 19 -12.67 -1.56 1.03
C TYR A 19 -12.27 -2.69 1.99
N THR A 20 -12.90 -3.86 1.82
CA THR A 20 -12.60 -5.07 2.59
C THR A 20 -11.96 -6.10 1.66
N TYR A 21 -10.82 -6.65 2.06
CA TYR A 21 -10.14 -7.73 1.35
C TYR A 21 -9.68 -8.81 2.32
N SER A 22 -9.49 -10.03 1.82
CA SER A 22 -8.87 -11.13 2.58
C SER A 22 -7.37 -11.13 2.35
N SER A 23 -6.59 -11.14 3.41
CA SER A 23 -5.16 -11.50 3.33
C SER A 23 -5.02 -13.00 3.09
N GLU A 24 -3.93 -13.42 2.45
CA GLU A 24 -3.62 -14.84 2.23
C GLU A 24 -3.12 -15.51 3.51
N LEU A 25 -2.36 -14.76 4.32
CA LEU A 25 -1.77 -15.18 5.59
C LEU A 25 -1.90 -14.07 6.65
N ASP A 26 -1.66 -14.44 7.91
CA ASP A 26 -1.56 -13.49 9.02
C ASP A 26 -0.35 -12.57 8.86
N ILE A 27 -0.52 -11.30 9.25
CA ILE A 27 0.57 -10.33 9.35
C ILE A 27 1.51 -10.77 10.50
N LYS A 28 2.80 -10.92 10.20
CA LYS A 28 3.80 -11.37 11.18
C LYS A 28 4.23 -10.24 12.11
N ASN A 29 4.63 -9.13 11.52
CA ASN A 29 4.96 -7.88 12.21
C ASN A 29 4.94 -6.72 11.20
N LEU A 30 5.16 -5.49 11.67
CA LEU A 30 5.20 -4.27 10.84
C LEU A 30 6.54 -3.52 10.98
N ASP A 31 7.58 -4.19 11.47
CA ASP A 31 8.94 -3.62 11.47
C ASP A 31 9.54 -3.79 10.08
N SER A 32 9.57 -2.70 9.32
CA SER A 32 10.11 -2.68 7.96
C SER A 32 11.57 -3.14 7.85
N SER A 33 12.29 -3.21 8.97
CA SER A 33 13.69 -3.69 9.02
C SER A 33 13.79 -5.22 9.15
N ASP A 34 12.71 -5.89 9.57
CA ASP A 34 12.67 -7.33 9.88
C ASP A 34 11.78 -8.12 8.90
N VAL A 35 10.72 -7.51 8.37
CA VAL A 35 9.74 -8.19 7.51
C VAL A 35 10.35 -8.67 6.18
N ASP A 36 10.02 -9.91 5.80
CA ASP A 36 10.36 -10.53 4.51
C ASP A 36 9.17 -11.22 3.79
N ASP A 37 7.94 -11.09 4.31
CA ASP A 37 6.74 -11.73 3.75
C ASP A 37 5.78 -10.75 3.04
N GLN A 38 5.01 -11.26 2.06
CA GLN A 38 4.15 -10.42 1.22
C GLN A 38 2.98 -9.76 1.98
N CYS A 39 2.37 -10.45 2.96
CA CYS A 39 1.19 -9.94 3.65
C CYS A 39 1.54 -8.75 4.54
N SER A 40 2.65 -8.87 5.27
CA SER A 40 3.22 -7.79 6.07
C SER A 40 3.71 -6.63 5.20
N ILE A 41 4.44 -6.89 4.10
CA ILE A 41 4.90 -5.83 3.16
C ILE A 41 3.72 -5.08 2.52
N ARG A 42 2.66 -5.78 2.11
CA ARG A 42 1.45 -5.13 1.58
C ARG A 42 0.81 -4.22 2.62
N THR A 43 0.79 -4.63 3.88
CA THR A 43 0.23 -3.81 4.96
C THR A 43 1.11 -2.58 5.21
N ILE A 44 2.43 -2.76 5.30
CA ILE A 44 3.40 -1.67 5.42
C ILE A 44 3.22 -0.67 4.27
N HIS A 45 3.14 -1.12 3.02
CA HIS A 45 2.95 -0.26 1.86
C HIS A 45 1.61 0.51 1.88
N ALA A 46 0.59 0.02 2.60
CA ALA A 46 -0.69 0.71 2.76
C ALA A 46 -0.65 1.85 3.80
N VAL A 47 0.32 1.84 4.74
CA VAL A 47 0.37 2.79 5.86
C VAL A 47 1.67 3.59 5.96
N ILE A 48 2.73 3.17 5.27
CA ILE A 48 4.06 3.81 5.26
C ILE A 48 4.45 4.07 3.81
N ASP A 49 4.84 5.32 3.52
CA ASP A 49 5.40 5.73 2.23
C ASP A 49 6.92 5.91 2.34
N GLY A 50 7.65 5.35 1.38
CA GLY A 50 9.09 5.56 1.21
C GLY A 50 9.41 6.82 0.38
N LEU A 51 10.71 7.07 0.16
CA LEU A 51 11.19 8.15 -0.74
C LEU A 51 10.56 8.04 -2.13
N MET A 52 10.50 6.81 -2.64
CA MET A 52 9.90 6.45 -3.92
C MET A 52 8.74 5.47 -3.69
N LYS A 53 7.79 5.42 -4.63
CA LYS A 53 6.68 4.46 -4.64
C LYS A 53 6.30 4.09 -6.07
N THR A 54 5.33 3.19 -6.21
CA THR A 54 4.75 2.85 -7.52
C THR A 54 3.46 3.62 -7.77
N ASP A 55 3.27 4.11 -9.00
CA ASP A 55 1.98 4.61 -9.46
C ASP A 55 0.97 3.45 -9.74
N LYS A 56 -0.25 3.79 -10.15
CA LYS A 56 -1.30 2.80 -10.46
C LYS A 56 -0.96 1.84 -11.61
N LYS A 57 0.03 2.17 -12.44
CA LYS A 57 0.50 1.36 -13.58
C LYS A 57 1.76 0.57 -13.21
N GLY A 58 2.29 0.74 -12.00
CA GLY A 58 3.52 0.09 -11.55
C GLY A 58 4.80 0.85 -11.91
N ASN A 59 4.72 2.09 -12.42
CA ASN A 59 5.91 2.89 -12.68
C ASN A 59 6.46 3.44 -11.36
N ILE A 60 7.79 3.51 -11.24
CA ILE A 60 8.45 4.18 -10.12
C ILE A 60 8.21 5.70 -10.22
N THR A 61 7.77 6.29 -9.11
CA THR A 61 7.49 7.72 -8.96
C THR A 61 7.93 8.17 -7.57
N TYR A 62 8.03 9.48 -7.36
CA TYR A 62 8.28 10.04 -6.03
C TYR A 62 7.14 9.72 -5.05
N GLY A 63 7.53 9.27 -3.86
CA GLY A 63 6.66 9.08 -2.70
C GLY A 63 6.71 10.32 -1.80
N ILE A 64 7.43 10.24 -0.68
CA ILE A 64 7.63 11.39 0.20
C ILE A 64 8.65 12.40 -0.36
N ALA A 65 9.58 11.94 -1.20
CA ALA A 65 10.53 12.82 -1.88
C ALA A 65 9.80 13.64 -2.96
N LYS A 66 10.44 14.70 -3.46
CA LYS A 66 9.90 15.52 -4.57
C LYS A 66 10.75 15.42 -5.84
N SER A 67 12.04 15.17 -5.65
CA SER A 67 13.06 15.07 -6.67
C SER A 67 14.24 14.28 -6.08
N GLU A 68 15.08 13.73 -6.94
CA GLU A 68 16.44 13.35 -6.60
C GLU A 68 17.44 14.14 -7.44
N GLU A 69 18.58 14.45 -6.85
CA GLU A 69 19.79 14.77 -7.60
C GLU A 69 20.67 13.52 -7.57
N VAL A 70 21.45 13.29 -8.61
CA VAL A 70 22.36 12.15 -8.72
C VAL A 70 23.66 12.69 -9.29
N SER A 71 24.78 12.48 -8.60
CA SER A 71 26.11 12.85 -9.11
C SER A 71 26.45 12.13 -10.41
N ASP A 72 27.43 12.67 -11.14
CA ASP A 72 27.93 12.10 -12.39
C ASP A 72 28.44 10.65 -12.24
N ASP A 73 28.96 10.28 -11.06
CA ASP A 73 29.41 8.92 -10.75
C ASP A 73 28.32 8.03 -10.14
N GLY A 74 27.17 8.60 -9.79
CA GLY A 74 26.01 7.91 -9.25
C GLY A 74 26.16 7.41 -7.81
N LEU A 75 27.16 7.88 -7.04
CA LEU A 75 27.41 7.39 -5.68
C LEU A 75 26.87 8.31 -4.59
N ILE A 76 26.94 9.63 -4.80
CA ILE A 76 26.55 10.65 -3.81
C ILE A 76 25.81 11.82 -4.47
N ASN A 77 25.39 12.79 -3.66
CA ASN A 77 24.87 14.08 -4.09
C ASN A 77 25.77 15.20 -3.58
#